data_AF-A0A1N6KT14-F1
#
_entry.id   AF-A0A1N6KT14-F1
#
_cell.length_a   1.000
_cell.length_b   1.000
_cell.length_c   1.000
_cell.angle_alpha   90.00
_cell.angle_beta   90.00
_cell.angle_gamma   90.00
#
_symmetry.space_group_name_H-M   'P 1'
#
loop_
_entity.id
_entity.type
_entity.pdbx_description
1 polymer ?
#
loop_
_entity_poly.entity_id
_entity_poly.type
_entity_poly.pdbx_seq_one_letter_code
_entity_poly.pdbx_strand_id
1 'polypeptide(L)'
;MADDGDLKAFRNVCRLFPLPGLVFFPHAILPLHIFEPRYRQMTEDALAEGDRLITMVQQRDDAPESAAGVPAVEEIACLGRIFQHQRLPDGRFNLLLLGLKRVRLGRELPSEKLYRLAEAETLEDVDLGPPEGDHRRNDLHDLFREVVSRTGPGPNHADQVALLETSLSLGPLTDLVAYTLGLPVELKQSLLAETRVTHRADALMEILGRILAQRPQSTPGPIFPPPFSSN
;
A
#
# COMPACT_ATOMS: atom_id res chain seq x y z
N MET A 1 -16.63 -2.57 -3.52
CA MET A 1 -16.33 -3.21 -4.82
C MET A 1 -15.97 -2.08 -5.76
N ALA A 2 -14.69 -1.92 -6.12
CA ALA A 2 -14.33 -1.12 -7.28
C ALA A 2 -15.04 -1.77 -8.47
N ASP A 3 -15.89 -1.01 -9.15
CA ASP A 3 -16.74 -1.53 -10.22
C ASP A 3 -15.85 -1.93 -11.40
N ASP A 4 -16.24 -2.94 -12.16
CA ASP A 4 -15.53 -3.35 -13.38
C ASP A 4 -15.50 -2.19 -14.42
N GLY A 5 -16.39 -1.21 -14.25
CA GLY A 5 -16.37 0.09 -14.90
C GLY A 5 -15.09 0.91 -14.68
N ASP A 6 -14.39 0.71 -13.56
CA ASP A 6 -13.21 1.49 -13.20
C ASP A 6 -11.97 1.13 -14.02
N LEU A 7 -11.91 -0.05 -14.65
CA LEU A 7 -10.73 -0.48 -15.40
C LEU A 7 -10.94 -0.53 -16.92
N LYS A 8 -12.08 -0.06 -17.44
CA LYS A 8 -12.35 -0.04 -18.90
C LYS A 8 -11.28 0.69 -19.73
N ALA A 9 -10.56 1.63 -19.11
CA ALA A 9 -9.49 2.37 -19.76
C ALA A 9 -8.09 1.75 -19.59
N PHE A 10 -7.94 0.70 -18.76
CA PHE A 10 -6.65 0.08 -18.51
C PHE A 10 -6.22 -0.75 -19.73
N ARG A 11 -5.04 -0.43 -20.26
CA ARG A 11 -4.50 -1.02 -21.51
C ARG A 11 -3.38 -2.03 -21.26
N ASN A 12 -3.36 -2.68 -20.10
CA ASN A 12 -2.29 -3.60 -19.69
C ASN A 12 -0.89 -2.96 -19.67
N VAL A 13 -0.83 -1.63 -19.50
CA VAL A 13 0.41 -0.88 -19.36
C VAL A 13 0.31 0.00 -18.12
N CYS A 14 1.28 -0.13 -17.24
CA CYS A 14 1.35 0.57 -15.96
C CYS A 14 2.37 1.70 -16.01
N ARG A 15 1.97 2.89 -15.53
CA ARG A 15 2.90 3.97 -15.17
C ARG A 15 3.48 3.67 -13.81
N LEU A 16 4.77 3.33 -13.75
CA LEU A 16 5.39 2.88 -12.51
C LEU A 16 5.83 4.07 -11.66
N PHE A 17 5.36 4.08 -10.41
CA PHE A 17 5.81 4.95 -9.34
C PHE A 17 6.55 4.11 -8.29
N PRO A 18 7.86 3.88 -8.47
CA PRO A 18 8.67 3.23 -7.45
C PRO A 18 8.76 4.10 -6.19
N LEU A 19 8.34 3.57 -5.05
CA LEU A 19 8.44 4.25 -3.77
C LEU A 19 9.05 3.30 -2.71
N PRO A 20 10.33 3.50 -2.32
CA PRO A 20 10.96 2.62 -1.34
C PRO A 20 10.34 2.80 0.05
N GLY A 21 10.09 1.67 0.71
CA GLY A 21 9.56 1.59 2.07
C GLY A 21 8.04 1.70 2.15
N LEU A 22 7.33 1.69 1.02
CA LEU A 22 5.88 1.77 0.97
C LEU A 22 5.28 0.69 0.08
N VAL A 23 4.37 -0.09 0.67
CA VAL A 23 3.50 -1.03 -0.06
C VAL A 23 2.08 -0.48 -0.03
N PHE A 24 1.54 -0.22 -1.22
CA PHE A 24 0.19 0.28 -1.42
C PHE A 24 -0.79 -0.87 -1.67
N PHE A 25 -1.99 -0.78 -1.10
CA PHE A 25 -2.98 -1.86 -1.17
C PHE A 25 -4.26 -1.40 -1.88
N PRO A 26 -5.03 -2.33 -2.48
CA PRO A 26 -6.39 -2.04 -2.92
C PRO A 26 -7.23 -1.42 -1.79
N HIS A 27 -8.15 -0.53 -2.16
CA HIS A 27 -9.04 0.25 -1.28
C HIS A 27 -8.34 1.31 -0.39
N ALA A 28 -7.02 1.26 -0.25
CA ALA A 28 -6.29 2.26 0.53
C ALA A 28 -6.29 3.62 -0.17
N ILE A 29 -6.27 4.70 0.62
CA ILE A 29 -6.05 6.05 0.13
C ILE A 29 -4.64 6.48 0.51
N LEU A 30 -3.87 6.95 -0.47
CA LEU A 30 -2.52 7.45 -0.29
C LEU A 30 -2.46 8.94 -0.72
N PRO A 31 -2.28 9.87 0.23
CA PRO A 31 -1.93 11.25 -0.07
C PRO A 31 -0.51 11.33 -0.61
N LEU A 32 -0.32 12.04 -1.72
CA LEU A 32 0.99 12.22 -2.35
C LEU A 32 1.26 13.69 -2.65
N HIS A 33 2.48 14.12 -2.32
CA HIS A 33 3.04 15.38 -2.78
C HIS A 33 4.03 15.09 -3.92
N ILE A 34 3.65 15.46 -5.14
CA ILE A 34 4.40 15.18 -6.36
C ILE A 34 5.27 16.38 -6.70
N PHE A 35 6.59 16.23 -6.54
CA PHE A 35 7.56 17.28 -6.82
C PHE A 35 8.61 16.90 -7.86
N GLU A 36 8.94 15.61 -7.97
CA GLU A 36 9.95 15.15 -8.94
C GLU A 36 9.48 15.32 -10.40
N PRO A 37 10.32 15.83 -11.31
CA PRO A 37 9.95 16.06 -12.70
C PRO A 37 9.32 14.83 -13.40
N ARG A 38 9.86 13.64 -13.15
CA ARG A 38 9.33 12.38 -13.70
C ARG A 38 7.89 12.10 -13.30
N TYR A 39 7.56 12.33 -12.03
CA TYR A 39 6.22 12.06 -11.51
C TYR A 39 5.24 13.20 -11.79
N ARG A 40 5.74 14.43 -11.98
CA ARG A 40 4.95 15.53 -12.53
C ARG A 40 4.50 15.21 -13.96
N GLN A 41 5.42 14.79 -14.83
CA GLN A 41 5.06 14.36 -16.19
C GLN A 41 4.09 13.18 -16.18
N MET A 42 4.33 12.18 -15.33
CA MET A 42 3.41 11.04 -15.16
C MET A 42 2.00 11.48 -14.77
N THR A 43 1.89 12.40 -13.81
CA THR A 43 0.60 12.91 -13.33
C THR A 43 -0.12 13.68 -14.43
N GLU A 44 0.59 14.53 -15.16
CA GLU A 44 0.04 15.28 -16.30
C GLU A 44 -0.47 14.34 -17.39
N ASP A 45 0.32 13.32 -17.76
CA ASP A 45 -0.07 12.32 -18.75
C ASP A 45 -1.32 11.52 -18.31
N ALA A 46 -1.33 11.01 -17.08
CA ALA A 46 -2.46 10.25 -16.53
C ALA A 46 -3.77 11.08 -16.49
N LEU A 47 -3.67 12.38 -16.20
CA LEU A 47 -4.82 13.29 -16.22
C LEU A 47 -5.27 13.63 -17.64
N ALA A 48 -4.33 13.85 -18.57
CA ALA A 48 -4.62 14.21 -19.96
C ALA A 48 -5.23 13.04 -20.75
N GLU A 49 -4.75 11.81 -20.52
CA GLU A 49 -5.30 10.60 -21.13
C GLU A 49 -6.66 10.19 -20.52
N GLY A 50 -6.96 10.70 -19.32
CA GLY A 50 -8.25 10.52 -18.66
C GLY A 50 -8.44 9.22 -17.88
N ASP A 51 -7.50 8.26 -17.97
CA ASP A 51 -7.53 7.02 -17.18
C ASP A 51 -7.28 7.29 -15.68
N ARG A 52 -6.47 8.32 -15.39
CA ARG A 52 -6.01 8.74 -14.07
C ARG A 52 -5.27 7.64 -13.31
N LEU A 53 -4.62 6.72 -14.00
CA LEU A 53 -4.01 5.53 -13.44
C LEU A 53 -2.51 5.71 -13.17
N ILE A 54 -2.10 5.38 -11.94
CA ILE A 54 -0.71 5.32 -11.48
C ILE A 54 -0.50 3.99 -10.76
N THR A 55 0.63 3.32 -10.95
CA THR A 55 0.94 2.06 -10.29
C THR A 55 2.02 2.26 -9.25
N MET A 56 1.67 2.09 -7.98
CA MET A 56 2.63 2.15 -6.87
C MET A 56 3.33 0.80 -6.75
N VAL A 57 4.66 0.82 -6.77
CA VAL A 57 5.48 -0.40 -6.67
C VAL A 57 6.63 -0.18 -5.69
N GLN A 58 6.91 -1.19 -4.87
CA GLN A 58 8.05 -1.19 -3.94
C GLN A 58 9.35 -1.42 -4.71
N GLN A 59 10.41 -0.72 -4.32
CA GLN A 59 11.76 -0.97 -4.85
C GLN A 59 12.40 -2.18 -4.15
N ARG A 60 13.20 -2.91 -4.92
CA ARG A 60 13.97 -4.05 -4.43
C ARG A 60 15.41 -3.61 -4.18
N ASP A 61 15.84 -3.73 -2.93
CA ASP A 61 17.20 -3.40 -2.50
C ASP A 61 18.18 -4.59 -2.69
N ASP A 62 17.66 -5.79 -2.95
CA ASP A 62 18.40 -7.05 -3.04
C ASP A 62 18.85 -7.41 -4.46
N ALA A 63 18.42 -6.65 -5.46
CA ALA A 63 18.74 -6.89 -6.86
C ALA A 63 19.85 -5.92 -7.34
N PRO A 64 20.83 -6.41 -8.13
CA PRO A 64 21.78 -5.51 -8.76
C PRO A 64 21.02 -4.49 -9.60
N GLU A 65 21.40 -3.22 -9.47
CA GLU A 65 20.88 -2.18 -10.35
C GLU A 65 21.03 -2.62 -11.81
N SER A 66 20.07 -2.23 -12.65
CA SER A 66 20.21 -2.48 -14.09
C SER A 66 21.53 -1.86 -14.60
N ALA A 67 21.96 -2.24 -15.81
CA ALA A 67 23.14 -1.62 -16.43
C ALA A 67 23.05 -0.08 -16.54
N ALA A 68 21.86 0.51 -16.34
CA ALA A 68 21.59 1.94 -16.31
C ALA A 68 21.45 2.53 -14.88
N GLY A 69 21.78 1.80 -13.82
CA GLY A 69 21.69 2.28 -12.43
C GLY A 69 20.25 2.41 -11.92
N VAL A 70 19.30 1.68 -12.50
CA VAL A 70 17.88 1.75 -12.12
C VAL A 70 17.57 0.62 -11.12
N PRO A 71 17.05 0.93 -9.92
CA PRO A 71 16.66 -0.09 -8.96
C PRO A 71 15.56 -0.99 -9.50
N ALA A 72 15.70 -2.28 -9.24
CA ALA A 72 14.65 -3.25 -9.51
C ALA A 72 13.40 -2.92 -8.68
N VAL A 73 12.26 -3.46 -9.13
CA VAL A 73 10.98 -3.28 -8.46
C VAL A 73 10.36 -4.64 -8.19
N GLU A 74 9.45 -4.69 -7.23
CA GLU A 74 8.65 -5.87 -6.94
C GLU A 74 7.75 -6.26 -8.13
N GLU A 75 7.53 -7.56 -8.30
CA GLU A 75 6.70 -8.09 -9.38
C GLU A 75 5.21 -7.75 -9.16
N ILE A 76 4.75 -7.80 -7.90
CA ILE A 76 3.37 -7.46 -7.56
C ILE A 76 3.30 -6.02 -7.05
N ALA A 77 2.43 -5.24 -7.68
CA ALA A 77 2.21 -3.83 -7.39
C ALA A 77 0.72 -3.54 -7.21
N CYS A 78 0.40 -2.30 -6.82
CA CYS A 78 -0.99 -1.85 -6.74
C CYS A 78 -1.26 -0.74 -7.74
N LEU A 79 -2.22 -0.99 -8.64
CA LEU A 79 -2.79 0.00 -9.53
C LEU A 79 -3.72 0.90 -8.74
N GLY A 80 -3.43 2.19 -8.74
CA GLY A 80 -4.24 3.23 -8.12
C GLY A 80 -4.82 4.21 -9.13
N ARG A 81 -5.88 4.91 -8.71
CA ARG A 81 -6.50 5.99 -9.47
C ARG A 81 -6.43 7.30 -8.71
N ILE A 82 -6.04 8.35 -9.40
CA ILE A 82 -6.11 9.72 -8.91
C ILE A 82 -7.59 10.10 -8.83
N PHE A 83 -8.13 10.16 -7.60
CA PHE A 83 -9.53 10.55 -7.39
C PHE A 83 -9.68 12.01 -6.96
N GLN A 84 -8.63 12.62 -6.40
CA GLN A 84 -8.52 14.06 -6.18
C GLN A 84 -7.12 14.55 -6.51
N HIS A 85 -7.02 15.76 -7.06
CA HIS A 85 -5.73 16.40 -7.32
C HIS A 85 -5.83 17.93 -7.26
N GLN A 86 -4.71 18.57 -6.97
CA GLN A 86 -4.51 20.01 -7.02
C GLN A 86 -3.15 20.30 -7.64
N ARG A 87 -3.14 21.02 -8.77
CA ARG A 87 -1.90 21.54 -9.35
C ARG A 87 -1.49 22.81 -8.60
N LEU A 88 -0.23 22.88 -8.18
CA LEU A 88 0.34 24.03 -7.50
C LEU A 88 0.95 25.02 -8.51
N PRO A 89 1.16 26.31 -8.14
CA PRO A 89 1.68 27.33 -9.05
C PRO A 89 3.07 27.03 -9.64
N ASP A 90 3.90 26.27 -8.92
CA ASP A 90 5.22 25.81 -9.38
C ASP A 90 5.17 24.53 -10.24
N GLY A 91 3.96 24.03 -10.50
CA GLY A 91 3.69 22.84 -11.29
C GLY A 91 3.88 21.51 -10.54
N ARG A 92 4.07 21.54 -9.21
CA ARG A 92 3.90 20.36 -8.35
C ARG A 92 2.43 19.97 -8.23
N PHE A 93 2.16 18.79 -7.69
CA PHE A 93 0.80 18.34 -7.39
C PHE A 93 0.65 17.87 -5.95
N ASN A 94 -0.50 18.15 -5.35
CA ASN A 94 -1.02 17.34 -4.25
C ASN A 94 -2.10 16.44 -4.83
N LEU A 95 -2.08 15.15 -4.54
CA LEU A 95 -3.11 14.24 -5.01
C LEU A 95 -3.47 13.19 -3.95
N LEU A 96 -4.69 12.66 -4.06
CA LEU A 96 -5.12 11.48 -3.34
C LEU A 96 -5.27 10.33 -4.35
N LEU A 97 -4.53 9.25 -4.09
CA LEU A 97 -4.55 8.04 -4.89
C LEU A 97 -5.38 6.97 -4.17
N LEU A 98 -6.37 6.41 -4.85
CA LEU A 98 -7.18 5.28 -4.35
C LEU A 98 -6.67 3.99 -4.97
N GLY A 99 -6.33 2.99 -4.15
CA GLY A 99 -5.92 1.66 -4.61
C GLY A 99 -7.09 0.93 -5.24
N LEU A 100 -6.92 0.41 -6.45
CA LEU A 100 -7.97 -0.29 -7.20
C LEU A 100 -7.75 -1.80 -7.20
N LYS A 101 -6.64 -2.25 -7.79
CA LYS A 101 -6.33 -3.67 -7.96
C LYS A 101 -4.85 -3.98 -7.81
N ARG A 102 -4.58 -5.23 -7.46
CA ARG A 102 -3.25 -5.83 -7.61
C ARG A 102 -2.94 -6.00 -9.08
N VAL A 103 -1.69 -5.77 -9.46
CA VAL A 103 -1.18 -6.04 -10.81
C VAL A 103 0.12 -6.82 -10.73
N ARG A 104 0.30 -7.76 -11.65
CA ARG A 104 1.58 -8.40 -11.90
C ARG A 104 2.29 -7.63 -12.99
N LEU A 105 3.46 -7.09 -12.68
CA LEU A 105 4.32 -6.41 -13.64
C LEU A 105 5.04 -7.45 -14.50
N GLY A 106 4.98 -7.25 -15.81
CA GLY A 106 5.75 -7.97 -16.80
C GLY A 106 6.99 -7.17 -17.19
N ARG A 107 7.26 -7.13 -18.49
CA ARG A 107 8.44 -6.48 -19.04
C ARG A 107 8.30 -4.95 -19.02
N GLU A 108 9.37 -4.26 -18.63
CA GLU A 108 9.47 -2.81 -18.81
C GLU A 108 9.58 -2.42 -20.28
N LEU A 109 8.82 -1.39 -20.66
CA LEU A 109 8.73 -0.90 -22.01
C LEU A 109 9.73 0.23 -22.24
N PRO A 110 10.46 0.24 -23.37
CA PRO A 110 11.29 1.37 -23.74
C PRO A 110 10.39 2.60 -23.96
N SER A 111 10.79 3.74 -23.40
CA SER A 111 10.03 4.98 -23.49
C SER A 111 10.93 6.20 -23.41
N GLU A 112 10.55 7.28 -24.09
CA GLU A 112 11.19 8.61 -23.96
C GLU A 112 10.61 9.40 -22.77
N LYS A 113 9.62 8.84 -22.07
CA LYS A 113 9.05 9.43 -20.86
C LYS A 113 10.06 9.42 -19.72
N LEU A 114 9.94 10.40 -18.82
CA LEU A 114 10.79 10.52 -17.63
C LEU A 114 10.46 9.46 -16.55
N TYR A 115 9.33 8.77 -16.68
CA TYR A 115 8.88 7.70 -15.80
C TYR A 115 8.84 6.37 -16.54
N ARG A 116 8.89 5.28 -15.77
CA ARG A 116 8.96 3.91 -16.29
C ARG A 116 7.57 3.41 -16.68
N LEU A 117 7.52 2.62 -17.73
CA LEU A 117 6.33 1.90 -18.20
C LEU A 117 6.61 0.41 -18.14
N ALA A 118 5.61 -0.38 -17.77
CA ALA A 118 5.70 -1.84 -17.85
C ALA A 118 4.38 -2.44 -18.35
N GLU A 119 4.49 -3.56 -19.06
CA GLU A 119 3.35 -4.46 -19.29
C GLU A 119 2.84 -4.94 -17.92
N ALA A 120 1.53 -5.11 -17.78
CA ALA A 120 0.95 -5.59 -16.54
C ALA A 120 -0.39 -6.29 -16.73
N GLU A 121 -0.64 -7.26 -15.86
CA GLU A 121 -1.91 -8.00 -15.78
C GLU A 121 -2.58 -7.73 -14.45
N THR A 122 -3.89 -7.45 -14.47
CA THR A 122 -4.68 -7.33 -13.23
C THR A 122 -4.84 -8.68 -12.57
N LEU A 123 -4.69 -8.71 -11.25
CA LEU A 123 -4.92 -9.91 -10.46
C LEU A 123 -6.25 -9.81 -9.74
N GLU A 124 -7.06 -10.86 -9.90
CA GLU A 124 -8.29 -11.02 -9.13
C GLU A 124 -8.00 -11.70 -7.80
N ASP A 125 -8.65 -11.19 -6.75
CA ASP A 125 -8.72 -11.92 -5.50
C ASP A 125 -9.53 -13.21 -5.72
N VAL A 126 -9.03 -14.32 -5.18
CA VAL A 126 -9.70 -15.62 -5.22
C VAL A 126 -10.12 -16.04 -3.80
N ASP A 127 -10.99 -17.05 -3.70
CA ASP A 127 -11.60 -17.48 -2.44
C ASP A 127 -12.41 -16.36 -1.76
N LEU A 128 -13.16 -15.58 -2.56
CA LEU A 128 -13.97 -14.43 -2.12
C LEU A 128 -15.14 -14.82 -1.19
N GLY A 129 -15.56 -16.08 -1.24
CA GLY A 129 -16.67 -16.60 -0.47
C GLY A 129 -16.16 -17.35 0.75
N PRO A 130 -16.51 -16.94 1.98
CA PRO A 130 -16.35 -17.83 3.10
C PRO A 130 -17.22 -19.08 2.87
N PRO A 131 -16.71 -20.31 3.05
CA PRO A 131 -17.58 -21.46 3.24
C PRO A 131 -18.55 -21.19 4.41
N GLU A 132 -19.69 -21.88 4.46
CA GLU A 132 -20.61 -21.78 5.61
C GLU A 132 -19.84 -21.98 6.92
N GLY A 133 -19.97 -21.02 7.84
CA GLY A 133 -19.26 -21.05 9.13
C GLY A 133 -17.82 -20.52 9.11
N ASP A 134 -17.39 -19.74 8.12
CA ASP A 134 -16.12 -19.01 8.21
C ASP A 134 -16.24 -17.81 9.18
N HIS A 135 -15.36 -17.78 10.18
CA HIS A 135 -15.32 -16.74 11.21
C HIS A 135 -14.14 -15.77 11.04
N ARG A 136 -13.27 -15.97 10.03
CA ARG A 136 -12.04 -15.19 9.83
C ARG A 136 -12.24 -13.68 9.82
N ARG A 137 -13.35 -13.21 9.25
CA ARG A 137 -13.65 -11.77 9.22
C ARG A 137 -13.82 -11.21 10.62
N ASN A 138 -14.49 -11.94 11.50
CA ASN A 138 -14.69 -11.53 12.89
C ASN A 138 -13.41 -11.73 13.70
N ASP A 139 -12.72 -12.86 13.52
CA ASP A 139 -11.46 -13.15 14.20
C ASP A 139 -10.39 -12.09 13.89
N LEU A 140 -10.24 -11.71 12.61
CA LEU A 140 -9.35 -10.64 12.18
C LEU A 140 -9.76 -9.29 12.78
N HIS A 141 -11.05 -8.99 12.80
CA HIS A 141 -11.57 -7.74 13.37
C HIS A 141 -11.27 -7.63 14.87
N ASP A 142 -11.47 -8.72 15.60
CA ASP A 142 -11.24 -8.80 17.04
C ASP A 142 -9.74 -8.69 17.37
N LEU A 143 -8.88 -9.42 16.65
CA LEU A 143 -7.43 -9.32 16.79
C LEU A 143 -6.94 -7.90 16.47
N PHE A 144 -7.45 -7.29 15.39
CA PHE A 144 -7.10 -5.92 15.03
C PHE A 144 -7.53 -4.92 16.11
N ARG A 145 -8.74 -5.06 16.66
CA ARG A 145 -9.23 -4.22 17.77
C ARG A 145 -8.29 -4.30 18.98
N GLU A 146 -7.84 -5.51 19.31
CA GLU A 146 -6.92 -5.72 20.44
C GLU A 146 -5.55 -5.09 20.18
N VAL A 147 -4.99 -5.25 18.97
CA VAL A 147 -3.72 -4.61 18.57
C VAL A 147 -3.82 -3.09 18.65
N VAL A 148 -4.89 -2.48 18.14
CA VAL A 148 -5.10 -1.02 18.16
C VAL A 148 -5.22 -0.52 19.60
N SER A 149 -5.99 -1.23 20.43
CA SER A 149 -6.19 -0.89 21.84
C SER A 149 -4.89 -0.95 22.64
N ARG A 150 -4.00 -1.89 22.30
CA ARG A 150 -2.71 -2.08 22.97
C ARG A 150 -1.63 -1.10 22.51
N THR A 151 -1.59 -0.80 21.22
CA THR A 151 -0.56 0.08 20.63
C THR A 151 -0.80 1.54 21.00
N GLY A 152 -2.06 1.92 21.23
CA GLY A 152 -2.42 3.29 21.61
C GLY A 152 -2.33 4.28 20.43
N PRO A 153 -2.39 5.59 20.70
CA PRO A 153 -2.39 6.61 19.66
C PRO A 153 -1.03 6.72 18.96
N GLY A 154 -1.07 6.62 17.63
CA GLY A 154 0.06 6.83 16.72
C GLY A 154 -0.42 7.50 15.42
N PRO A 155 0.47 7.69 14.42
CA PRO A 155 0.16 8.45 13.21
C PRO A 155 -1.09 7.97 12.44
N ASN A 156 -1.34 6.66 12.43
CA ASN A 156 -2.45 6.04 11.70
C ASN A 156 -3.67 5.72 12.60
N HIS A 157 -3.68 6.16 13.86
CA HIS A 157 -4.68 5.71 14.83
C HIS A 157 -6.11 6.12 14.45
N ALA A 158 -6.29 7.32 13.87
CA ALA A 158 -7.60 7.77 13.38
C ALA A 158 -8.14 6.83 12.28
N ASP A 159 -7.28 6.46 11.32
CA ASP A 159 -7.65 5.52 10.25
C ASP A 159 -7.95 4.12 10.79
N GLN A 160 -7.17 3.67 11.78
CA GLN A 160 -7.38 2.37 12.44
C GLN A 160 -8.71 2.31 13.18
N VAL A 161 -9.06 3.36 13.94
CA VAL A 161 -10.35 3.47 14.63
C VAL A 161 -11.50 3.54 13.63
N ALA A 162 -11.36 4.35 12.57
CA ALA A 162 -12.38 4.42 11.52
C ALA A 162 -12.59 3.05 10.86
N LEU A 163 -11.52 2.29 10.60
CA LEU A 163 -11.58 0.96 10.01
C LEU A 163 -12.33 -0.05 10.90
N LEU A 164 -12.17 0.04 12.23
CA LEU A 164 -12.89 -0.82 13.18
C LEU A 164 -14.41 -0.65 13.11
N GLU A 165 -14.90 0.53 12.73
CA GLU A 165 -16.34 0.81 12.59
C GLU A 165 -16.91 0.37 11.23
N THR A 166 -16.07 -0.12 10.31
CA THR A 166 -16.51 -0.53 8.98
C THR A 166 -17.09 -1.95 8.95
N SER A 167 -18.05 -2.17 8.04
CA SER A 167 -18.62 -3.49 7.74
C SER A 167 -18.08 -4.05 6.42
N LEU A 168 -16.75 -4.03 6.26
CA LEU A 168 -16.10 -4.58 5.08
C LEU A 168 -16.09 -6.12 5.10
N SER A 169 -16.07 -6.72 3.90
CA SER A 169 -15.80 -8.14 3.72
C SER A 169 -14.34 -8.48 4.00
N LEU A 170 -14.03 -9.77 4.12
CA LEU A 170 -12.71 -10.26 4.57
C LEU A 170 -11.55 -9.69 3.74
N GLY A 171 -11.63 -9.71 2.40
CA GLY A 171 -10.56 -9.22 1.52
C GLY A 171 -10.20 -7.75 1.74
N PRO A 172 -11.14 -6.81 1.54
CA PRO A 172 -10.90 -5.39 1.80
C PRO A 172 -10.49 -5.08 3.24
N LEU A 173 -11.07 -5.77 4.24
CA LEU A 173 -10.66 -5.62 5.63
C LEU A 173 -9.19 -6.02 5.82
N THR A 174 -8.79 -7.17 5.26
CA THR A 174 -7.41 -7.67 5.33
C THR A 174 -6.43 -6.69 4.69
N ASP A 175 -6.78 -6.14 3.52
CA ASP A 175 -5.94 -5.18 2.80
C ASP A 175 -5.75 -3.88 3.59
N LEU A 176 -6.82 -3.32 4.16
CA LEU A 176 -6.76 -2.07 4.92
C LEU A 176 -6.08 -2.24 6.29
N VAL A 177 -6.28 -3.38 6.96
CA VAL A 177 -5.55 -3.68 8.20
C VAL A 177 -4.05 -3.78 7.92
N ALA A 178 -3.65 -4.51 6.86
CA ALA A 178 -2.24 -4.61 6.46
C ALA A 178 -1.63 -3.24 6.11
N TYR A 179 -2.38 -2.38 5.42
CA TYR A 179 -1.94 -1.04 5.04
C TYR A 179 -1.74 -0.11 6.25
N THR A 180 -2.72 -0.04 7.15
CA THR A 180 -2.74 0.91 8.28
C THR A 180 -1.79 0.55 9.41
N LEU A 181 -1.39 -0.72 9.53
CA LEU A 181 -0.42 -1.17 10.52
C LEU A 181 1.02 -0.82 10.11
N GLY A 182 1.87 -0.57 11.11
CA GLY A 182 3.31 -0.32 10.93
C GLY A 182 4.13 -1.59 10.71
N LEU A 183 3.66 -2.49 9.83
CA LEU A 183 4.37 -3.74 9.53
C LEU A 183 5.63 -3.49 8.69
N PRO A 184 6.69 -4.32 8.86
CA PRO A 184 7.83 -4.38 7.94
C PRO A 184 7.40 -4.46 6.48
N VAL A 185 8.15 -3.79 5.60
CA VAL A 185 7.83 -3.66 4.17
C VAL A 185 7.76 -5.02 3.48
N GLU A 186 8.59 -5.97 3.89
CA GLU A 186 8.65 -7.33 3.35
C GLU A 186 7.38 -8.11 3.69
N LEU A 187 6.86 -7.96 4.91
CA LEU A 187 5.59 -8.58 5.31
C LEU A 187 4.42 -7.96 4.55
N LYS A 188 4.40 -6.63 4.40
CA LYS A 188 3.37 -5.97 3.58
C LYS A 188 3.43 -6.43 2.13
N GLN A 189 4.63 -6.56 1.56
CA GLN A 189 4.81 -6.98 0.18
C GLN A 189 4.33 -8.43 -0.01
N SER A 190 4.65 -9.32 0.93
CA SER A 190 4.13 -10.70 0.92
C SER A 190 2.59 -10.75 1.00
N LEU A 191 1.97 -9.88 1.82
CA LEU A 191 0.51 -9.79 1.92
C LEU A 191 -0.09 -9.19 0.64
N LEU A 192 0.54 -8.20 0.01
CA LEU A 192 0.08 -7.66 -1.27
C LEU A 192 0.14 -8.73 -2.37
N ALA A 193 1.17 -9.57 -2.37
CA ALA A 193 1.38 -10.62 -3.38
C ALA A 193 0.42 -11.81 -3.28
N GLU A 194 -0.13 -12.11 -2.11
CA GLU A 194 -1.08 -13.22 -1.91
C GLU A 194 -2.48 -12.83 -2.41
N THR A 195 -2.99 -13.51 -3.45
CA THR A 195 -4.32 -13.23 -4.04
C THR A 195 -5.44 -14.04 -3.40
N ARG A 196 -5.11 -15.11 -2.66
CA ARG A 196 -6.10 -15.91 -1.93
C ARG A 196 -6.48 -15.19 -0.64
N VAL A 197 -7.72 -14.72 -0.57
CA VAL A 197 -8.19 -13.89 0.55
C VAL A 197 -8.05 -14.60 1.89
N THR A 198 -8.38 -15.90 1.94
CA THR A 198 -8.30 -16.71 3.16
C THR A 198 -6.86 -16.88 3.64
N HIS A 199 -5.92 -17.19 2.74
CA HIS A 199 -4.50 -17.33 3.10
C HIS A 199 -3.91 -16.00 3.57
N ARG A 200 -4.26 -14.90 2.87
CA ARG A 200 -3.82 -13.55 3.23
C ARG A 200 -4.32 -13.15 4.62
N ALA A 201 -5.59 -13.46 4.93
CA ALA A 201 -6.17 -13.21 6.24
C ALA A 201 -5.50 -14.06 7.33
N ASP A 202 -5.29 -15.36 7.09
CA ASP A 202 -4.64 -16.25 8.05
C ASP A 202 -3.20 -15.80 8.35
N ALA A 203 -2.44 -15.42 7.32
CA ALA A 203 -1.09 -14.87 7.47
C ALA A 203 -1.09 -13.55 8.27
N LEU A 204 -2.04 -12.65 8.00
CA LEU A 204 -2.16 -11.40 8.75
C LEU A 204 -2.54 -11.65 10.22
N MET A 205 -3.50 -12.53 10.49
CA MET A 205 -3.89 -12.90 11.86
C MET A 205 -2.72 -13.51 12.64
N GLU A 206 -1.89 -14.33 12.00
CA GLU A 206 -0.67 -14.85 12.62
C GLU A 206 0.30 -13.71 13.00
N ILE A 207 0.48 -12.73 12.13
CA ILE A 207 1.28 -11.53 12.41
C ILE A 207 0.71 -10.76 13.61
N LEU A 208 -0.61 -10.53 13.64
CA LEU A 208 -1.26 -9.83 14.76
C LEU A 208 -1.09 -10.60 16.07
N GLY A 209 -1.28 -11.92 16.03
CA GLY A 209 -1.07 -12.80 17.18
C GLY A 209 0.36 -12.71 17.73
N ARG A 210 1.37 -12.66 16.85
CA ARG A 210 2.77 -12.44 17.27
C ARG A 210 2.99 -11.05 17.89
N ILE A 211 2.37 -10.00 17.35
CA ILE A 211 2.43 -8.65 17.93
C ILE A 211 1.83 -8.64 19.34
N LEU A 212 0.70 -9.31 19.54
CA LEU A 212 0.07 -9.45 20.85
C LEU A 212 0.85 -10.38 21.80
N ALA A 213 1.58 -11.37 21.30
CA ALA A 213 2.40 -12.23 22.15
C ALA A 213 3.67 -11.53 22.66
N GLN A 214 4.21 -10.57 21.91
CA GLN A 214 5.39 -9.80 22.35
C GLN A 214 5.03 -8.98 23.59
N ARG A 215 5.85 -9.01 24.65
CA ARG A 215 5.67 -8.12 25.81
C ARG A 215 5.86 -6.66 25.38
N PRO A 216 5.19 -5.68 26.03
CA PRO A 216 5.45 -4.28 25.74
C PRO A 216 6.94 -4.03 25.94
N GLN A 217 7.66 -3.61 24.89
CA GLN A 217 9.01 -3.14 25.08
C GLN A 217 8.93 -1.89 25.96
N SER A 218 9.48 -1.99 27.16
CA SER A 218 9.69 -0.83 28.01
C SER A 218 10.78 0.01 27.34
N THR A 219 10.41 1.01 26.55
CA THR A 219 11.37 2.02 26.14
C THR A 219 11.88 2.66 27.43
N PRO A 220 13.19 2.62 27.76
CA PRO A 220 13.68 3.41 28.88
C PRO A 220 13.33 4.85 28.54
N GLY A 221 12.51 5.48 29.37
CA GLY A 221 12.24 6.92 29.22
C GLY A 221 13.56 7.68 29.22
N PRO A 222 13.63 8.84 28.56
CA PRO A 222 14.83 9.68 28.64
C PRO A 222 15.19 9.88 30.11
N ILE A 223 16.44 9.57 30.48
CA ILE A 223 16.95 9.81 31.84
C ILE A 223 16.85 11.31 32.07
N PHE A 224 15.88 11.71 32.89
CA PHE A 224 15.67 13.07 33.33
C PHE A 224 16.09 13.18 34.79
N PRO A 225 16.86 14.21 35.18
CA PRO A 225 17.38 15.31 34.35
C PRO A 225 18.60 14.91 33.48
N PRO A 226 18.88 15.63 32.39
CA PRO A 226 20.10 15.44 31.60
C PRO A 226 21.35 15.71 32.46
N PRO A 227 22.51 15.10 32.13
CA PRO A 227 23.76 15.43 32.80
C PRO A 227 24.08 16.93 32.64
N PHE A 228 24.49 17.57 33.72
CA PHE A 228 24.90 18.98 33.69
C PHE A 228 26.09 19.17 32.77
N SER A 229 26.00 20.15 31.87
CA SER A 229 27.13 20.61 31.05
C SER A 229 28.22 21.15 31.96
N SER A 230 29.42 20.61 31.87
CA SER A 230 30.61 21.16 32.52
C SER A 230 31.16 22.33 31.70
N ASN A 231 30.75 23.54 32.07
CA ASN A 231 31.45 24.78 31.71
C ASN A 231 32.55 25.07 32.73
#